data_AF-A0A820JNQ2-F1
#
_entry.id   AF-A0A820JNQ2-F1
#
_cell.length_a   1.000
_cell.length_b   1.000
_cell.length_c   1.000
_cell.angle_alpha   90.00
_cell.angle_beta   90.00
_cell.angle_gamma   90.00
#
_symmetry.space_group_name_H-M   'P 1'
#
loop_
_entity.id
_entity.type
_entity.pdbx_description
1 polymer ?
#
loop_
_entity_poly.entity_id
_entity_poly.type
_entity_poly.pdbx_seq_one_letter_code
_entity_poly.pdbx_strand_id
1 'polypeptide(L)'
;MYTAFPIALSWLTKNVGGHTKRAMAICCVHAVDHLGGVLKFVIYPEVDKPIYRKGHLICAGATAVALLSTFILRRSMMKENQRRQFLSVDEYRREDAVEEPCDKHPDFRYVL
;
A
#
# COMPACT_ATOMS: atom_id res chain seq x y z
N MET A 1 10.51 -11.51 7.28
CA MET A 1 10.21 -10.36 6.40
C MET A 1 10.43 -10.63 4.91
N TYR A 2 11.27 -11.59 4.49
CA TYR A 2 11.49 -11.87 3.05
C TYR A 2 10.24 -12.37 2.29
N THR A 3 9.35 -13.12 2.94
CA THR A 3 8.14 -13.68 2.28
C THR A 3 7.01 -12.68 2.12
N ALA A 4 6.94 -11.65 2.96
CA ALA A 4 5.84 -10.68 2.95
C ALA A 4 5.99 -9.65 1.81
N PHE A 5 7.23 -9.28 1.48
CA PHE A 5 7.52 -8.31 0.43
C PHE A 5 7.01 -8.70 -0.97
N PRO A 6 7.29 -9.90 -1.51
CA PRO A 6 6.79 -10.29 -2.83
C PRO A 6 5.27 -10.42 -2.88
N ILE A 7 4.62 -10.79 -1.76
CA ILE A 7 3.16 -10.84 -1.66
C ILE A 7 2.57 -9.44 -1.77
N ALA A 8 3.12 -8.49 -1.00
CA ALA A 8 2.69 -7.09 -1.03
C ALA A 8 2.93 -6.46 -2.42
N LEU A 9 4.06 -6.79 -3.05
CA LEU A 9 4.40 -6.32 -4.39
C LEU A 9 3.43 -6.85 -5.45
N SER A 10 3.13 -8.16 -5.42
CA SER A 10 2.15 -8.78 -6.32
C SER A 10 0.77 -8.13 -6.17
N TRP A 11 0.32 -7.91 -4.94
CA TRP A 11 -0.94 -7.22 -4.67
C TRP A 11 -0.94 -5.77 -5.19
N LEU A 12 0.15 -5.02 -4.96
CA LEU A 12 0.29 -3.63 -5.41
C LEU A 12 0.22 -3.53 -6.93
N THR A 13 0.92 -4.42 -7.64
CA THR A 13 0.91 -4.42 -9.12
C THR A 13 -0.47 -4.67 -9.71
N LYS A 14 -1.32 -5.43 -9.03
CA LYS A 14 -2.71 -5.65 -9.47
C LYS A 14 -3.62 -4.45 -9.17
N ASN A 15 -3.34 -3.71 -8.10
CA ASN A 15 -4.17 -2.60 -7.64
C ASN A 15 -3.75 -1.22 -8.18
N VAL A 16 -2.63 -1.13 -8.89
CA VAL A 16 -2.17 0.09 -9.55
C VAL A 16 -2.25 -0.06 -11.07
N GLY A 17 -3.18 0.68 -11.66
CA GLY A 17 -3.31 0.85 -13.11
C GLY A 17 -2.27 1.81 -13.68
N GLY A 18 -1.91 1.61 -14.95
CA GLY A 18 -0.88 2.38 -15.64
C GLY A 18 0.54 1.92 -15.36
N HIS A 19 1.35 1.77 -16.41
CA HIS A 19 2.72 1.25 -16.31
C HIS A 19 3.64 2.18 -15.49
N THR A 20 3.61 3.48 -15.77
CA THR A 20 4.46 4.48 -15.09
C THR A 20 4.11 4.61 -13.61
N LYS A 21 2.82 4.69 -13.28
CA LYS A 21 2.36 4.79 -11.89
C LYS A 21 2.74 3.54 -11.08
N ARG A 22 2.60 2.37 -11.68
CA ARG A 22 3.00 1.10 -11.07
C ARG A 22 4.50 1.04 -10.82
N ALA A 23 5.32 1.39 -11.80
CA ALA A 23 6.78 1.42 -11.64
C ALA A 23 7.20 2.34 -10.48
N MET A 24 6.66 3.56 -10.43
CA MET A 24 6.91 4.49 -9.34
C MET A 24 6.47 3.94 -7.98
N ALA A 25 5.29 3.32 -7.90
CA ALA A 25 4.79 2.72 -6.66
C ALA A 25 5.72 1.61 -6.15
N ILE A 26 6.23 0.75 -7.04
CA ILE A 26 7.21 -0.29 -6.70
C ILE A 26 8.51 0.34 -6.15
N CYS A 27 9.04 1.35 -6.85
CA CYS A 27 10.26 2.03 -6.42
C CYS A 27 10.11 2.66 -5.03
N CYS A 28 8.98 3.32 -4.76
CA CYS A 28 8.70 3.92 -3.45
C CYS A 28 8.68 2.87 -2.33
N VAL A 29 8.00 1.74 -2.55
CA VAL A 29 7.93 0.65 -1.56
C VAL A 29 9.33 0.07 -1.29
N HIS A 30 10.13 -0.10 -2.33
CA HIS A 30 11.50 -0.61 -2.20
C HIS A 30 12.44 0.36 -1.47
N ALA A 31 12.29 1.68 -1.72
CA ALA A 31 13.05 2.71 -1.02
C ALA A 31 12.74 2.71 0.48
N VAL A 32 11.45 2.62 0.85
CA VAL A 32 11.03 2.54 2.25
C VAL A 32 11.59 1.28 2.94
N ASP A 33 11.60 0.14 2.24
CA ASP A 33 12.16 -1.10 2.78
C ASP A 33 13.65 -0.97 3.11
N HIS A 34 14.44 -0.38 2.19
CA HIS A 34 15.87 -0.12 2.41
C HIS A 34 16.10 0.82 3.60
N LEU A 35 15.34 1.91 3.69
CA LEU A 35 15.45 2.86 4.80
C LEU A 35 15.07 2.21 6.14
N GLY A 36 14.03 1.37 6.15
CA GLY A 36 13.63 0.60 7.32
C GLY A 36 14.71 -0.39 7.78
N GLY A 37 15.49 -0.94 6.85
CA GLY A 37 16.67 -1.74 7.13
C GLY A 37 17.75 -0.96 7.89
N VAL A 38 18.09 0.24 7.42
CA VAL A 38 19.11 1.11 8.05
C VAL A 38 18.66 1.61 9.43
N LEU A 39 17.38 1.96 9.58
CA LEU A 39 16.84 2.51 10.83
C LEU A 39 16.95 1.53 12.00
N LYS A 40 16.98 0.21 11.73
CA LYS A 40 17.14 -0.82 12.77
C LYS A 40 18.44 -0.68 13.56
N PHE A 41 19.53 -0.24 12.93
CA PHE A 41 20.80 -0.04 13.64
C PHE A 41 20.73 1.09 14.67
N VAL A 42 19.87 2.08 14.44
CA VAL A 42 19.63 3.20 15.37
C VAL A 42 18.67 2.80 16.49
N ILE A 43 17.67 1.96 16.18
CA ILE A 43 16.61 1.55 17.13
C ILE A 43 17.11 0.50 18.14
N TYR A 44 18.14 -0.27 17.82
CA TYR A 44 18.69 -1.34 18.67
C TYR A 44 20.15 -1.08 19.09
N PRO A 45 20.44 -0.01 19.85
CA PRO A 45 21.80 0.28 20.31
C PRO A 45 22.26 -0.76 21.34
N GLU A 46 23.55 -1.11 21.33
CA GLU A 46 24.11 -2.12 22.25
C GLU A 46 23.93 -1.77 23.74
N VAL A 47 23.77 -0.48 24.04
CA VAL A 47 23.54 0.06 25.40
C VAL A 47 22.22 -0.42 26.00
N ASP A 48 21.23 -0.76 25.17
CA ASP A 48 19.90 -1.23 25.62
C ASP A 48 19.83 -2.77 25.77
N LYS A 49 20.97 -3.48 25.68
CA LYS A 49 21.06 -4.93 25.97
C LYS A 49 20.68 -5.22 27.44
N PRO A 50 20.09 -6.39 27.75
CA PRO A 50 19.72 -7.48 26.83
C PRO A 50 18.26 -7.42 26.34
N ILE A 51 17.43 -6.54 26.91
CA ILE A 51 15.96 -6.59 26.75
C ILE A 51 15.47 -5.65 25.62
N TYR A 52 16.23 -4.63 25.22
CA TYR A 52 15.90 -3.72 24.10
C TYR A 52 14.45 -3.17 24.12
N ARG A 53 13.93 -2.84 25.31
CA ARG A 53 12.51 -2.52 25.51
C ARG A 53 12.03 -1.35 24.65
N LYS A 54 12.86 -0.33 24.46
CA LYS A 54 12.57 0.84 23.60
C LYS A 54 12.43 0.43 22.14
N GLY A 55 13.35 -0.39 21.63
CA GLY A 55 13.32 -0.87 20.25
C GLY A 55 12.07 -1.71 19.96
N HIS A 56 11.70 -2.59 20.89
CA HIS A 56 10.46 -3.36 20.77
C HIS A 56 9.20 -2.49 20.77
N LEU A 57 9.14 -1.44 21.61
CA LEU A 57 8.00 -0.53 21.65
C LEU A 57 7.85 0.26 20.34
N ILE A 58 8.97 0.74 19.76
CA ILE A 58 8.97 1.45 18.48
C ILE A 58 8.49 0.52 17.36
N CYS A 59 9.02 -0.72 17.29
CA CYS A 59 8.60 -1.70 16.30
C CYS A 59 7.12 -2.09 16.44
N ALA A 60 6.62 -2.24 17.67
CA ALA A 60 5.20 -2.50 17.92
C ALA A 60 4.32 -1.32 17.47
N GLY A 61 4.73 -0.08 17.78
CA GLY A 61 4.06 1.14 17.32
C GLY A 61 4.02 1.25 15.80
N ALA A 62 5.16 1.03 15.13
CA ALA A 62 5.23 1.05 13.66
C ALA A 62 4.34 -0.02 13.03
N THR A 63 4.29 -1.22 13.61
CA THR A 63 3.42 -2.30 13.16
C THR A 63 1.93 -1.95 13.34
N ALA A 64 1.56 -1.33 14.46
CA ALA A 64 0.20 -0.88 14.72
C ALA A 64 -0.24 0.20 13.70
N VAL A 65 0.63 1.15 13.38
CA VAL A 65 0.36 2.16 12.34
C VAL A 65 0.20 1.50 10.97
N ALA A 66 1.09 0.59 10.59
CA ALA A 66 0.98 -0.14 9.33
C ALA A 66 -0.32 -0.95 9.22
N LEU A 67 -0.74 -1.58 10.32
CA LEU A 67 -2.01 -2.30 10.40
C LEU A 67 -3.19 -1.35 10.21
N LEU A 68 -3.21 -0.21 10.91
CA LEU A 68 -4.25 0.82 10.75
C LEU A 68 -4.32 1.36 9.32
N SER A 69 -3.18 1.70 8.71
CA SER A 69 -3.10 2.13 7.31
C SER A 69 -3.64 1.07 6.35
N THR A 70 -3.35 -0.21 6.59
CA THR A 70 -3.88 -1.32 5.78
C THR A 70 -5.40 -1.42 5.88
N PHE A 71 -5.98 -1.29 7.08
CA PHE A 71 -7.43 -1.28 7.27
C PHE A 71 -8.11 -0.10 6.57
N ILE A 72 -7.51 1.08 6.66
CA ILE A 72 -8.02 2.30 5.99
C ILE A 72 -7.99 2.09 4.47
N LEU A 73 -6.87 1.62 3.93
CA LEU A 73 -6.72 1.36 2.50
C LEU A 73 -7.75 0.33 2.01
N ARG A 74 -7.91 -0.78 2.74
CA ARG A 74 -8.91 -1.82 2.43
C ARG A 74 -10.33 -1.25 2.42
N ARG A 75 -10.69 -0.43 3.41
CA ARG A 75 -12.00 0.24 3.44
C ARG A 75 -12.19 1.21 2.28
N SER A 76 -11.15 1.97 1.93
CA SER A 76 -11.21 2.89 0.79
C SER A 76 -11.42 2.15 -0.53
N MET A 77 -10.70 1.04 -0.73
CA MET A 77 -10.85 0.20 -1.92
C MET A 77 -12.22 -0.48 -1.99
N MET A 78 -12.75 -0.97 -0.86
CA MET A 78 -14.12 -1.50 -0.78
C MET A 78 -15.16 -0.43 -1.14
N LYS A 79 -15.04 0.77 -0.58
CA LYS A 79 -15.95 1.88 -0.86
C LYS A 79 -15.91 2.27 -2.34
N GLU A 80 -14.72 2.30 -2.94
CA GLU A 80 -14.56 2.62 -4.36
C GLU A 80 -15.12 1.53 -5.27
N ASN A 81 -14.90 0.25 -4.94
CA ASN A 81 -15.52 -0.87 -5.64
C ASN A 81 -17.06 -0.81 -5.55
N GLN A 82 -17.62 -0.46 -4.38
CA GLN A 82 -19.06 -0.29 -4.19
C GLN A 82 -19.61 0.91 -4.97
N ARG A 83 -18.93 2.07 -4.93
CA ARG A 83 -19.30 3.25 -5.73
C ARG A 83 -19.46 2.87 -7.20
N ARG A 84 -18.47 2.13 -7.74
CA ARG A 84 -18.46 1.64 -9.12
C ARG A 84 -19.49 0.56 -9.44
N GLN A 85 -20.15 -0.06 -8.46
CA GLN A 85 -21.28 -0.98 -8.71
C GLN A 85 -22.59 -0.24 -8.93
N PHE A 86 -22.72 0.98 -8.39
CA PHE A 86 -23.92 1.80 -8.47
C PHE A 86 -23.73 3.04 -9.35
N LEU A 87 -22.74 3.01 -10.27
CA LEU A 87 -22.50 4.11 -11.19
C LEU A 87 -23.69 4.29 -12.13
N SER A 88 -24.14 5.53 -12.34
CA SER A 88 -25.17 5.82 -13.34
C SER A 88 -24.61 5.67 -14.77
N VAL A 89 -25.49 5.46 -15.76
CA VAL A 89 -25.08 5.29 -17.17
C VAL A 89 -24.33 6.53 -17.69
N ASP A 90 -24.75 7.72 -17.26
CA ASP A 90 -24.10 8.98 -17.67
C ASP A 90 -22.72 9.15 -17.02
N GLU A 91 -22.57 8.75 -15.75
CA GLU A 91 -21.26 8.75 -15.08
C GLU A 91 -20.33 7.71 -15.70
N TYR A 92 -20.83 6.54 -16.06
CA TYR A 92 -20.03 5.49 -16.69
C TYR A 92 -19.44 5.99 -18.01
N ARG A 93 -20.27 6.57 -18.88
CA ARG A 93 -19.82 7.15 -20.16
C ARG A 93 -18.80 8.27 -19.98
N ARG A 94 -18.93 9.08 -18.93
CA ARG A 94 -17.96 10.15 -18.63
C ARG A 94 -16.61 9.59 -18.18
N GLU A 95 -16.61 8.58 -17.32
CA GLU A 95 -15.37 7.95 -16.83
C GLU A 95 -14.69 7.10 -17.94
N ASP A 96 -15.47 6.49 -18.84
CA ASP A 96 -15.00 5.73 -20.01
C ASP A 96 -14.44 6.60 -21.14
N ALA A 97 -15.00 7.80 -21.34
CA ALA A 97 -14.54 8.74 -22.38
C ALA A 97 -13.16 9.37 -22.11
N VAL A 98 -12.56 9.10 -20.94
CA VAL A 98 -11.19 9.53 -20.63
C VAL A 98 -10.22 8.67 -21.46
N GLU A 99 -9.27 9.31 -22.14
CA GLU A 99 -8.37 8.63 -23.10
C GLU A 99 -7.40 7.63 -22.42
N GLU A 100 -6.95 7.92 -21.19
CA GLU A 100 -6.08 7.03 -20.40
C GLU A 100 -6.46 7.00 -18.91
N PRO A 101 -7.60 6.40 -18.54
CA PRO A 101 -8.09 6.45 -17.17
C PRO A 101 -7.30 5.53 -16.23
N CYS A 102 -6.53 4.55 -16.76
CA CYS A 102 -5.72 3.62 -15.98
C CYS A 102 -6.53 2.94 -14.85
N ASP A 103 -6.24 3.23 -13.58
CA ASP A 103 -6.96 2.71 -12.42
C ASP A 103 -8.29 3.41 -12.13
N LYS A 104 -8.57 4.51 -12.84
CA LYS A 104 -9.85 5.24 -12.75
C LYS A 104 -10.91 4.68 -13.68
N HIS A 105 -10.56 3.75 -14.59
CA HIS A 105 -11.50 3.17 -15.56
C HIS A 105 -12.71 2.56 -14.83
N PRO A 106 -13.96 2.79 -15.26
CA PRO A 106 -15.16 2.36 -14.52
C PRO A 106 -15.19 0.84 -14.25
N ASP A 107 -14.65 0.04 -15.18
CA ASP A 107 -14.53 -1.42 -15.02
C ASP A 107 -13.35 -1.89 -14.15
N PHE A 108 -12.40 -1.02 -13.80
CA PHE A 108 -11.27 -1.39 -12.96
C PHE A 108 -11.76 -1.72 -11.54
N ARG A 109 -11.41 -2.91 -11.04
CA ARG A 109 -11.77 -3.38 -9.70
C ARG A 109 -10.53 -3.63 -8.86
N TYR A 110 -10.51 -3.05 -7.67
CA TYR A 110 -9.45 -3.29 -6.69
C TYR A 110 -9.56 -4.72 -6.14
N VAL A 111 -8.42 -5.41 -6.06
CA VAL A 111 -8.31 -6.75 -5.47
C VAL A 111 -8.04 -6.59 -3.98
N LEU A 112 -8.95 -7.11 -3.14
CA LEU A 112 -8.94 -6.95 -1.68
C LEU A 112 -8.29 -8.12 -0.94
#